data_AF-A0A9D5NGT2-F1
#
_entry.id   AF-A0A9D5NGT2-F1
#
_cell.length_a   1.000
_cell.length_b   1.000
_cell.length_c   1.000
_cell.angle_alpha   90.00
_cell.angle_beta   90.00
_cell.angle_gamma   90.00
#
_symmetry.space_group_name_H-M   'P 1'
#
loop_
_entity.id
_entity.type
_entity.pdbx_description
1 polymer ?
#
loop_
_entity_poly.entity_id
_entity_poly.type
_entity_poly.pdbx_seq_one_letter_code
_entity_poly.pdbx_strand_id
1 'polypeptide(L)'
;MFKKVSLFIVLLILGVIVNNSKIKTEMVYSEIEEHNYRQIYLLFENNNLNTNNFIELFNNIEVLKIYPYINPVYASRIKANYNYSFNGSNYSYELEKFKTEYLKVLKNIGLVSEANYYQSSGVIIKRVLVYEDINNLRNLLGKFNGIKYSLSYNGIYYNL
;
A
#
# COMPACT_ATOMS: atom_id res chain seq x y z
N MET A 1 -28.91 73.47 -17.17
CA MET A 1 -28.33 72.33 -17.94
C MET A 1 -27.28 71.53 -17.17
N PHE A 2 -26.45 72.15 -16.31
CA PHE A 2 -25.35 71.48 -15.61
C PHE A 2 -25.71 70.30 -14.67
N LYS A 3 -26.89 70.30 -14.03
CA LYS A 3 -27.31 69.19 -13.15
C LYS A 3 -27.55 67.86 -13.88
N LYS A 4 -28.01 67.90 -15.14
CA LYS A 4 -28.28 66.68 -15.94
C LYS A 4 -26.98 66.05 -16.47
N VAL A 5 -25.99 66.88 -16.82
CA VAL A 5 -24.67 66.43 -17.29
C VAL A 5 -23.88 65.78 -16.14
N SER A 6 -23.95 66.34 -14.93
CA SER A 6 -23.32 65.76 -13.74
C SER A 6 -23.86 64.37 -13.39
N LEU A 7 -25.18 64.17 -13.46
CA LEU A 7 -25.79 62.86 -13.19
C LEU A 7 -25.35 61.79 -14.20
N PHE A 8 -25.18 62.19 -15.47
CA PHE A 8 -24.77 61.29 -16.54
C PHE A 8 -23.30 60.85 -16.40
N ILE A 9 -22.42 61.76 -15.97
CA ILE A 9 -21.00 61.46 -15.70
C ILE A 9 -20.87 60.50 -14.51
N VAL A 10 -21.66 60.69 -13.45
CA VAL A 10 -21.65 59.79 -12.28
C VAL A 10 -22.14 58.38 -12.65
N LEU A 11 -23.18 58.27 -13.49
CA LEU A 11 -23.66 56.99 -14.01
C LEU A 11 -22.63 56.28 -14.89
N LEU A 12 -21.88 57.04 -15.70
CA LEU A 12 -20.81 56.50 -16.55
C LEU A 12 -19.64 55.96 -15.72
N ILE A 13 -19.24 56.67 -14.66
CA ILE A 13 -18.19 56.23 -13.73
C ILE A 13 -18.63 54.97 -12.97
N LEU A 14 -19.87 54.92 -12.48
CA LEU A 14 -20.43 53.73 -11.83
C LEU A 14 -20.49 52.53 -12.78
N GLY A 15 -20.84 52.74 -14.06
CA GLY A 15 -20.85 51.69 -15.09
C GLY A 15 -19.46 51.11 -15.37
N VAL A 16 -18.40 51.93 -15.36
CA VAL A 16 -17.02 51.47 -15.54
C VAL A 16 -16.53 50.69 -14.32
N ILE A 17 -16.90 51.08 -13.10
CA ILE A 17 -16.53 50.37 -11.87
C ILE A 17 -17.18 48.97 -11.83
N VAL A 18 -18.46 48.85 -12.22
CA VAL A 18 -19.18 47.56 -12.23
C VAL A 18 -18.65 46.59 -13.30
N ASN A 19 -18.12 47.10 -14.42
CA ASN A 19 -17.60 46.24 -15.49
C ASN A 19 -16.18 45.69 -15.19
N ASN A 20 -15.42 46.36 -14.32
CA ASN A 20 -14.07 45.94 -13.91
C ASN A 20 -14.05 44.98 -12.72
N SER A 21 -15.18 44.78 -12.02
CA SER A 21 -15.31 43.77 -10.97
C SER A 21 -15.86 42.44 -11.48
N LYS A 22 -15.51 42.05 -12.71
CA LYS A 22 -15.43 40.62 -13.03
C LYS A 22 -14.29 40.04 -12.21
N ILE A 23 -14.59 39.78 -10.94
CA ILE A 23 -13.86 38.87 -10.09
C ILE A 23 -13.77 37.60 -10.92
N LYS A 24 -12.59 37.36 -11.48
CA LYS A 24 -12.15 36.05 -11.91
C LYS A 24 -12.12 35.25 -10.61
N THR A 25 -13.24 34.64 -10.26
CA THR A 25 -13.22 33.44 -9.43
C THR A 25 -12.57 32.40 -10.32
N GLU A 26 -11.25 32.42 -10.35
CA GLU A 26 -10.50 31.24 -10.75
C GLU A 26 -10.94 30.19 -9.74
N MET A 27 -11.66 29.17 -10.21
CA MET A 27 -11.83 27.96 -9.44
C MET A 27 -10.40 27.47 -9.20
N VAL A 28 -9.88 27.75 -8.00
CA VAL A 28 -8.81 26.97 -7.43
C VAL A 28 -9.43 25.60 -7.28
N TYR A 29 -9.32 24.78 -8.32
CA TYR A 29 -9.36 23.35 -8.15
C TYR A 29 -8.24 23.08 -7.15
N SER A 30 -8.58 23.01 -5.86
CA SER A 30 -7.81 22.15 -4.99
C SER A 30 -7.86 20.81 -5.70
N GLU A 31 -6.74 20.37 -6.24
CA GLU A 31 -6.54 18.95 -6.48
C GLU A 31 -6.78 18.31 -5.13
N ILE A 32 -8.02 17.88 -4.87
CA ILE A 32 -8.30 16.97 -3.79
C ILE A 32 -7.52 15.74 -4.25
N GLU A 33 -6.36 15.49 -3.62
CA GLU A 33 -5.64 14.24 -3.83
C GLU A 33 -6.64 13.13 -3.51
N GLU A 34 -7.25 12.56 -4.56
CA GLU A 34 -8.18 11.44 -4.39
C GLU A 34 -7.34 10.25 -3.94
N HIS A 35 -7.34 10.04 -2.62
CA HIS A 35 -6.74 8.87 -2.03
C HIS A 35 -7.42 7.61 -2.58
N ASN A 36 -6.66 6.76 -3.26
CA ASN A 36 -7.18 5.58 -3.94
C ASN A 36 -6.66 4.33 -3.24
N TYR A 37 -7.17 4.11 -2.03
CA TYR A 37 -6.82 2.95 -1.20
C TYR A 37 -7.31 1.64 -1.81
N ARG A 38 -6.41 0.65 -1.91
CA ARG A 38 -6.71 -0.67 -2.46
C ARG A 38 -5.97 -1.78 -1.75
N GLN A 39 -6.51 -2.99 -1.89
CA GLN A 39 -5.77 -4.19 -1.54
C GLN A 39 -4.74 -4.51 -2.63
N ILE A 40 -3.47 -4.58 -2.24
CA ILE A 40 -2.34 -4.74 -3.15
C ILE A 40 -1.50 -5.93 -2.70
N TYR A 41 -1.23 -6.84 -3.63
CA TYR A 41 -0.31 -7.95 -3.41
C TYR A 41 1.10 -7.54 -3.78
N LEU A 42 2.01 -7.62 -2.82
CA LEU A 42 3.45 -7.40 -2.98
C LEU A 42 4.16 -8.75 -3.06
N LEU A 43 4.96 -8.97 -4.10
CA LEU A 43 5.70 -10.19 -4.37
C LEU A 43 7.20 -9.94 -4.20
N PHE A 44 7.84 -10.82 -3.43
CA PHE A 44 9.26 -10.78 -3.10
C PHE A 44 9.96 -11.94 -3.81
N GLU A 45 10.63 -11.68 -4.94
CA GLU A 45 11.20 -12.76 -5.76
C GLU A 45 12.51 -13.33 -5.21
N ASN A 46 13.35 -12.47 -4.62
CA ASN A 46 14.71 -12.82 -4.22
C ASN A 46 14.84 -13.35 -2.78
N ASN A 47 13.74 -13.73 -2.12
CA ASN A 47 13.74 -14.21 -0.72
C ASN A 47 14.35 -13.25 0.32
N ASN A 48 14.42 -11.96 0.01
CA ASN A 48 15.04 -10.95 0.88
C ASN A 48 14.17 -10.55 2.08
N LEU A 49 12.89 -10.94 2.09
CA LEU A 49 11.96 -10.66 3.17
C LEU A 49 11.75 -11.92 4.02
N ASN A 50 11.90 -11.78 5.33
CA ASN A 50 11.57 -12.82 6.29
C ASN A 50 10.99 -12.19 7.57
N THR A 51 10.57 -13.02 8.52
CA THR A 51 9.98 -12.55 9.78
C THR A 51 10.89 -11.65 10.62
N ASN A 52 12.22 -11.74 10.45
CA ASN A 52 13.17 -10.99 11.26
C ASN A 52 13.36 -9.54 10.76
N ASN A 53 13.22 -9.29 9.45
CA ASN A 53 13.35 -7.96 8.85
C ASN A 53 12.03 -7.35 8.35
N PHE A 54 10.91 -8.05 8.57
CA PHE A 54 9.59 -7.62 8.09
C PHE A 54 9.19 -6.21 8.54
N ILE A 55 9.42 -5.89 9.82
CA ILE A 55 8.93 -4.64 10.42
C ILE A 55 9.61 -3.41 9.79
N GLU A 56 10.86 -3.53 9.34
CA GLU A 56 11.61 -2.45 8.68
C GLU A 56 10.88 -1.91 7.45
N LEU A 57 10.12 -2.77 6.77
CA LEU A 57 9.37 -2.42 5.57
C LEU A 57 7.94 -1.98 5.86
N PHE A 58 7.28 -2.64 6.81
CA PHE A 58 5.83 -2.55 6.94
C PHE A 58 5.32 -1.65 8.07
N ASN A 59 6.19 -1.06 8.90
CA ASN A 59 5.79 -0.36 10.13
C ASN A 59 4.64 0.69 10.00
N ASN A 60 4.44 1.26 8.81
CA ASN A 60 3.41 2.29 8.55
C ASN A 60 2.38 1.88 7.49
N ILE A 61 2.29 0.59 7.17
CA ILE A 61 1.45 0.08 6.08
C ILE A 61 0.54 -0.98 6.67
N GLU A 62 -0.75 -0.90 6.41
CA GLU A 62 -1.71 -1.90 6.89
C GLU A 62 -1.47 -3.25 6.17
N VAL A 63 -0.95 -4.23 6.90
CA VAL A 63 -0.75 -5.60 6.41
C VAL A 63 -2.00 -6.41 6.72
N LEU A 64 -2.59 -6.99 5.68
CA LEU A 64 -3.76 -7.84 5.79
C LEU A 64 -3.37 -9.32 5.90
N LYS A 65 -2.45 -9.77 5.03
CA LYS A 65 -2.03 -11.18 4.97
C LYS A 65 -0.57 -11.33 4.59
N ILE A 66 0.05 -12.41 5.06
CA ILE A 66 1.38 -12.85 4.63
C ILE A 66 1.35 -14.29 4.12
N TYR A 67 2.16 -14.54 3.10
CA TYR A 67 2.28 -15.82 2.43
C TYR A 67 3.75 -16.26 2.51
N PRO A 68 4.07 -17.37 3.18
CA PRO A 68 5.45 -17.87 3.22
C PRO A 68 5.90 -18.32 1.84
N TYR A 69 7.21 -18.32 1.63
CA TYR A 69 7.79 -19.16 0.59
C TYR A 69 7.61 -20.63 0.98
N ILE A 70 7.07 -21.40 0.04
CA ILE A 70 6.91 -22.84 0.16
C ILE A 70 7.81 -23.48 -0.88
N ASN A 71 8.76 -24.31 -0.44
CA ASN A 71 9.66 -25.00 -1.34
C ASN A 71 8.86 -25.92 -2.28
N PRO A 72 9.09 -25.84 -3.61
CA PRO A 72 8.41 -26.67 -4.60
C PRO A 72 8.49 -28.18 -4.31
N VAL A 73 9.59 -28.65 -3.71
CA VAL A 73 9.82 -30.08 -3.42
C VAL A 73 8.72 -30.68 -2.54
N TYR A 74 8.13 -29.89 -1.64
CA TYR A 74 7.09 -30.35 -0.72
C TYR A 74 5.80 -29.53 -0.78
N ALA A 75 5.66 -28.66 -1.79
CA ALA A 75 4.53 -27.74 -1.90
C ALA A 75 3.17 -28.45 -1.95
N SER A 76 3.10 -29.63 -2.58
CA SER A 76 1.89 -30.44 -2.67
C SER A 76 1.37 -30.95 -1.31
N ARG A 77 2.23 -30.93 -0.28
CA ARG A 77 1.92 -31.40 1.08
C ARG A 77 1.44 -30.28 1.99
N ILE A 78 1.52 -29.03 1.53
CA ILE A 78 1.01 -27.85 2.22
C ILE A 78 -0.26 -27.37 1.49
N LYS A 79 -1.23 -26.86 2.25
CA LYS A 79 -2.45 -26.30 1.68
C LYS A 79 -2.11 -25.26 0.60
N ALA A 80 -2.72 -25.39 -0.57
CA ALA A 80 -2.60 -24.39 -1.63
C ALA A 80 -2.95 -22.99 -1.09
N ASN A 81 -2.11 -22.01 -1.42
CA ASN A 81 -2.23 -20.63 -0.97
C ASN A 81 -2.23 -20.48 0.56
N TYR A 82 -1.48 -21.33 1.28
CA TYR A 82 -1.27 -21.16 2.72
C TYR A 82 -0.83 -19.73 3.04
N ASN A 83 -1.50 -19.13 4.01
CA ASN A 83 -1.31 -17.75 4.42
C ASN A 83 -1.71 -17.57 5.87
N TYR A 84 -1.24 -16.48 6.46
CA TYR A 84 -1.64 -16.00 7.76
C TYR A 84 -2.30 -14.63 7.61
N SER A 85 -3.43 -14.44 8.29
CA SER A 85 -4.17 -13.17 8.29
C SER A 85 -3.82 -12.41 9.56
N PHE A 86 -3.40 -11.17 9.41
CA PHE A 86 -3.09 -10.29 10.54
C PHE A 86 -4.39 -9.90 11.23
N ASN A 87 -4.44 -10.02 12.55
CA ASN A 87 -5.62 -9.68 13.35
C ASN A 87 -5.33 -8.57 14.38
N GLY A 88 -4.38 -7.69 14.07
CA GLY A 88 -4.01 -6.57 14.92
C GLY A 88 -2.83 -5.77 14.36
N SER A 89 -2.58 -4.61 14.98
CA SER A 89 -1.50 -3.69 14.60
C SER A 89 -0.14 -4.02 15.21
N ASN A 90 -0.06 -4.96 16.14
CA ASN A 90 1.22 -5.37 16.74
C ASN A 90 1.92 -6.41 15.85
N TYR A 91 2.78 -5.94 14.96
CA TYR A 91 3.45 -6.80 13.98
C TYR A 91 4.39 -7.80 14.60
N SER A 92 5.12 -7.46 15.65
CA SER A 92 5.98 -8.42 16.34
C SER A 92 5.18 -9.63 16.86
N TYR A 93 4.02 -9.37 17.45
CA TYR A 93 3.14 -10.42 17.96
C TYR A 93 2.54 -11.28 16.84
N GLU A 94 2.05 -10.64 15.77
CA GLU A 94 1.45 -11.34 14.63
C GLU A 94 2.49 -12.18 13.85
N LEU A 95 3.72 -11.69 13.73
CA LEU A 95 4.82 -12.42 13.08
C LEU A 95 5.23 -13.65 13.89
N GLU A 96 5.28 -13.56 15.22
CA GLU A 96 5.60 -14.72 16.07
C GLU A 96 4.51 -15.79 16.02
N LYS A 97 3.23 -15.39 15.96
CA LYS A 97 2.12 -16.31 15.71
C LYS A 97 2.25 -17.00 14.36
N PHE A 98 2.42 -16.24 13.29
CA PHE A 98 2.63 -16.77 11.95
C PHE A 98 3.77 -17.76 11.91
N LYS A 99 4.94 -17.39 12.46
CA LYS A 99 6.12 -18.25 12.53
C LYS A 99 5.78 -19.54 13.25
N THR A 100 5.19 -19.46 14.45
CA THR A 100 4.80 -20.64 15.24
C THR A 100 3.84 -21.56 14.47
N GLU A 101 2.83 -21.01 13.81
CA GLU A 101 1.87 -21.79 13.02
C GLU A 101 2.53 -22.47 11.81
N TYR A 102 3.35 -21.75 11.05
CA TYR A 102 4.01 -22.31 9.88
C TYR A 102 5.02 -23.41 10.26
N LEU A 103 5.76 -23.22 11.35
CA LEU A 103 6.66 -24.25 11.88
C LEU A 103 5.92 -25.51 12.33
N LYS A 104 4.71 -25.37 12.88
CA LYS A 104 3.84 -26.53 13.18
C LYS A 104 3.42 -27.25 11.90
N VAL A 105 3.04 -26.51 10.85
CA VAL A 105 2.71 -27.10 9.54
C VAL A 105 3.87 -27.94 9.02
N LEU A 106 5.09 -27.39 9.00
CA LEU A 106 6.29 -28.11 8.55
C LEU A 106 6.56 -29.38 9.38
N LYS A 107 6.48 -29.28 10.71
CA LYS A 107 6.66 -30.44 11.61
C LYS A 107 5.60 -31.52 11.39
N ASN A 108 4.34 -31.13 11.18
CA ASN A 108 3.24 -32.06 10.93
C ASN A 108 3.41 -32.85 9.62
N ILE A 109 4.11 -32.29 8.65
CA ILE A 109 4.50 -33.00 7.41
C ILE A 109 5.91 -33.59 7.49
N GLY A 110 6.48 -33.75 8.69
CA GLY A 110 7.77 -34.41 8.90
C GLY A 110 9.01 -33.61 8.49
N LEU A 111 8.88 -32.31 8.17
CA LEU A 111 9.99 -31.42 7.81
C LEU A 111 10.59 -30.73 9.04
N VAL A 112 11.06 -31.52 10.00
CA VAL A 112 11.56 -31.00 11.28
C VAL A 112 12.82 -30.16 11.11
N SER A 113 13.75 -30.58 10.25
CA SER A 113 14.99 -29.83 9.98
C SER A 113 14.72 -28.46 9.36
N GLU A 114 13.80 -28.38 8.40
CA GLU A 114 13.37 -27.12 7.79
C GLU A 114 12.72 -26.19 8.82
N ALA A 115 11.87 -26.75 9.69
CA ALA A 115 11.26 -26.00 10.77
C ALA A 115 12.31 -25.44 11.75
N ASN A 116 13.33 -26.22 12.09
CA ASN A 116 14.41 -25.78 12.97
C ASN A 116 15.28 -24.71 12.31
N TYR A 117 15.52 -24.79 10.99
CA TYR A 117 16.20 -23.75 10.24
C TYR A 117 15.42 -22.42 10.31
N TYR A 118 14.13 -22.44 9.97
CA TYR A 118 13.30 -21.23 10.01
C TYR A 118 13.06 -20.68 11.42
N GLN A 119 13.19 -21.50 12.47
CA GLN A 119 13.15 -21.03 13.85
C GLN A 119 14.24 -19.99 14.13
N SER A 120 15.45 -20.16 13.58
CA SER A 120 16.56 -19.22 13.78
C SER A 120 16.68 -18.19 12.65
N SER A 121 16.55 -18.60 11.39
CA SER A 121 16.72 -17.71 10.22
C SER A 121 15.54 -16.78 9.98
N GLY A 122 14.38 -17.07 10.60
CA GLY A 122 13.10 -16.45 10.25
C GLY A 122 12.46 -17.13 9.03
N VAL A 123 11.14 -17.08 8.96
CA VAL A 123 10.38 -17.66 7.84
C VAL A 123 10.44 -16.71 6.66
N ILE A 124 10.88 -17.21 5.50
CA ILE A 124 10.92 -16.44 4.25
C ILE A 124 9.49 -16.12 3.81
N ILE A 125 9.24 -14.86 3.47
CA ILE A 125 7.94 -14.36 3.03
C ILE A 125 7.99 -14.15 1.53
N LYS A 126 7.12 -14.86 0.80
CA LYS A 126 7.04 -14.74 -0.66
C LYS A 126 6.15 -13.58 -1.08
N ARG A 127 5.07 -13.35 -0.34
CA ARG A 127 4.06 -12.35 -0.71
C ARG A 127 3.41 -11.75 0.53
N VAL A 128 3.00 -10.49 0.40
CA VAL A 128 2.25 -9.75 1.41
C VAL A 128 1.04 -9.13 0.73
N LEU A 129 -0.13 -9.21 1.35
CA LEU A 129 -1.31 -8.44 0.97
C LEU A 129 -1.40 -7.25 1.91
N VAL A 130 -1.39 -6.05 1.36
CA VAL A 130 -1.51 -4.79 2.10
C VAL A 130 -2.76 -4.03 1.68
N TYR A 131 -3.19 -3.10 2.53
CA TYR A 131 -4.17 -2.07 2.18
C TYR A 131 -3.46 -0.72 2.17
N GLU A 132 -3.34 -0.10 1.01
CA GLU A 132 -2.54 1.12 0.85
C GLU A 132 -3.07 1.98 -0.31
N ASP A 133 -2.80 3.28 -0.26
CA ASP A 133 -3.02 4.19 -1.37
C ASP A 133 -2.07 3.86 -2.52
N ILE A 134 -2.62 3.66 -3.72
CA ILE A 134 -1.83 3.36 -4.91
C ILE A 134 -0.78 4.44 -5.20
N ASN A 135 -1.06 5.69 -4.82
CA ASN A 135 -0.12 6.81 -4.99
C ASN A 135 1.10 6.66 -4.06
N ASN A 136 0.89 6.14 -2.83
CA ASN A 136 1.96 5.88 -1.86
C ASN A 136 2.75 4.61 -2.16
N LEU A 137 2.20 3.70 -2.97
CA LEU A 137 2.85 2.44 -3.34
C LEU A 137 4.24 2.66 -3.95
N ARG A 138 4.44 3.71 -4.76
CA ARG A 138 5.77 4.01 -5.36
C ARG A 138 6.84 4.26 -4.32
N ASN A 139 6.53 5.03 -3.28
CA ASN A 139 7.46 5.35 -2.19
C ASN A 139 7.79 4.11 -1.36
N LEU A 140 6.80 3.22 -1.19
CA LEU A 140 6.94 1.96 -0.48
C LEU A 140 7.84 0.98 -1.24
N LEU A 141 7.59 0.82 -2.54
CA LEU A 141 8.35 -0.07 -3.41
C LEU A 141 9.77 0.45 -3.70
N GLY A 142 9.97 1.76 -3.73
CA GLY A 142 11.29 2.37 -3.95
C GLY A 142 12.32 2.08 -2.85
N LYS A 143 11.90 1.61 -1.67
CA LYS A 143 12.80 1.25 -0.57
C LYS A 143 13.45 -0.12 -0.73
N PHE A 144 12.94 -0.97 -1.61
CA PHE A 144 13.42 -2.34 -1.78
C PHE A 144 13.45 -2.74 -3.26
N ASN A 145 14.65 -2.95 -3.80
CA ASN A 145 14.81 -3.42 -5.16
C ASN A 145 14.21 -4.83 -5.34
N GLY A 146 13.41 -4.99 -6.39
CA GLY A 146 12.88 -6.31 -6.81
C GLY A 146 11.54 -6.72 -6.19
N ILE A 147 10.80 -5.79 -5.57
CA ILE A 147 9.39 -6.04 -5.21
C ILE A 147 8.53 -5.80 -6.45
N LYS A 148 7.65 -6.75 -6.76
CA LYS A 148 6.60 -6.60 -7.78
C LYS A 148 5.24 -6.46 -7.12
N TYR A 149 4.29 -5.82 -7.79
CA TYR A 149 2.94 -5.66 -7.24
C TYR A 149 1.85 -6.14 -8.21
N SER A 150 0.71 -6.53 -7.65
CA SER A 150 -0.50 -6.90 -8.40
C SER A 150 -1.76 -6.53 -7.61
N LEU A 151 -2.82 -6.15 -8.31
CA LEU A 151 -4.15 -5.93 -7.71
C LEU A 151 -4.94 -7.23 -7.49
N SER A 152 -4.39 -8.38 -7.90
CA SER A 152 -5.02 -9.68 -7.68
C SER A 152 -4.00 -10.79 -7.38
N TYR A 153 -4.43 -11.80 -6.63
CA TYR A 153 -3.57 -12.88 -6.15
C TYR A 153 -2.90 -13.69 -7.29
N ASN A 154 -3.64 -13.90 -8.39
CA ASN A 154 -3.18 -14.62 -9.59
C ASN A 154 -2.92 -13.65 -10.77
N GLY A 155 -2.77 -12.36 -10.48
CA GLY A 155 -2.67 -11.33 -11.51
C GLY A 155 -1.29 -11.23 -12.14
N ILE A 156 -1.22 -10.40 -13.17
CA ILE A 156 0.04 -9.95 -13.75
C ILE A 156 0.74 -9.07 -12.70
N TYR A 157 1.98 -9.44 -12.40
CA TYR A 157 2.84 -8.68 -11.51
C TYR A 157 3.59 -7.62 -12.31
N TYR A 158 3.43 -6.37 -11.90
CA TYR A 158 4.12 -5.24 -12.49
C TYR A 158 5.41 -4.98 -11.70
N ASN A 159 6.48 -4.75 -12.43
CA ASN A 159 7.61 -4.01 -11.90
C ASN A 159 7.19 -2.53 -11.84
N LEU A 160 7.83 -1.76 -10.96
CA LEU A 160 7.97 -0.33 -11.23
C LEU A 160 9.04 -0.10 -12.29
#